data_AF-A0A6C8GQ50-F1
#
_entry.id   AF-A0A6C8GQ50-F1
#
_cell.length_a   1.000
_cell.length_b   1.000
_cell.length_c   1.000
_cell.angle_alpha   90.00
_cell.angle_beta   90.00
_cell.angle_gamma   90.00
#
_symmetry.space_group_name_H-M   'P 1'
#
loop_
_entity.id
_entity.type
_entity.pdbx_description
1 polymer ?
#
loop_
_entity_poly.entity_id
_entity_poly.type
_entity_poly.pdbx_seq_one_letter_code
_entity_poly.pdbx_strand_id
1 'polypeptide(L)'
;DRGQAMVDLMAQYEQHGLQLDSRELPDHLPLYLEYLAQLPKSEALGGLQDIAPILALLSARLQQRDSRYAVLFDLLLKLANTVIDSDKVAEKIANEARDDTPQALDAVWEEEQVKFFADQGCGESEISAHQRRFAGAVAPQYLNITTGGQH
;
A
#
# COMPACT_ATOMS: atom_id res chain seq x y z
N ASP A 1 -9.13 -12.44 0.85
CA ASP A 1 -9.23 -11.37 1.87
C ASP A 1 -9.17 -9.94 1.37
N ARG A 2 -8.22 -9.50 0.53
CA ARG A 2 -8.19 -8.09 0.07
C ARG A 2 -9.51 -7.61 -0.56
N GLY A 3 -10.11 -8.41 -1.44
CA GLY A 3 -11.39 -8.06 -2.07
C GLY A 3 -12.52 -7.87 -1.05
N GLN A 4 -12.54 -8.64 0.04
CA GLN A 4 -13.56 -8.51 1.08
C GLN A 4 -13.34 -7.23 1.89
N ALA A 5 -12.09 -6.93 2.29
CA ALA A 5 -11.77 -5.69 2.99
C ALA A 5 -12.13 -4.44 2.17
N MET A 6 -11.94 -4.48 0.85
CA MET A 6 -12.36 -3.38 -0.03
C MET A 6 -13.89 -3.23 -0.08
N VAL A 7 -14.64 -4.34 -0.13
CA VAL A 7 -16.11 -4.33 -0.08
C VAL A 7 -16.60 -3.80 1.28
N ASP A 8 -15.99 -4.22 2.37
CA ASP A 8 -16.35 -3.78 3.72
C ASP A 8 -16.11 -2.27 3.89
N LEU A 9 -15.00 -1.76 3.33
CA LEU A 9 -14.69 -0.34 3.34
C LEU A 9 -15.66 0.49 2.48
N MET A 10 -16.05 -0.02 1.32
CA MET A 10 -17.11 0.59 0.50
C MET A 10 -18.43 0.66 1.27
N ALA A 11 -18.81 -0.41 1.95
CA ALA A 11 -20.02 -0.44 2.77
C ALA A 11 -19.99 0.59 3.91
N GLN A 12 -18.82 0.80 4.54
CA GLN A 12 -18.64 1.86 5.54
C GLN A 12 -18.85 3.25 4.94
N TYR A 13 -18.26 3.55 3.79
CA TYR A 13 -18.46 4.84 3.13
C TYR A 13 -19.93 5.08 2.76
N GLU A 14 -20.61 4.07 2.21
CA GLU A 14 -22.03 4.16 1.85
C GLU A 14 -22.93 4.44 3.07
N GLN A 15 -22.64 3.83 4.23
CA GLN A 15 -23.37 4.07 5.48
C GLN A 15 -23.29 5.53 5.94
N HIS A 16 -22.22 6.23 5.59
CA HIS A 16 -22.02 7.64 5.90
C HIS A 16 -22.37 8.57 4.72
N GLY A 17 -22.99 8.03 3.66
CA GLY A 17 -23.50 8.80 2.53
C GLY A 17 -22.44 9.21 1.50
N LEU A 18 -21.23 8.64 1.56
CA LEU A 18 -20.21 8.82 0.54
C LEU A 18 -20.47 7.88 -0.63
N GLN A 19 -20.53 8.46 -1.84
CA GLN A 19 -20.62 7.71 -3.08
C GLN A 19 -19.29 7.82 -3.81
N LEU A 20 -18.65 6.67 -4.03
CA LEU A 20 -17.40 6.60 -4.77
C LEU A 20 -17.66 6.70 -6.27
N ASP A 21 -16.85 7.50 -6.97
CA ASP A 21 -16.78 7.39 -8.43
C ASP A 21 -16.04 6.09 -8.78
N SER A 22 -16.50 5.44 -9.85
CA SER A 22 -15.94 4.24 -10.50
C SER A 22 -14.43 4.26 -10.78
N ARG A 23 -13.76 5.41 -10.66
CA ARG A 23 -12.31 5.58 -10.88
C ARG A 23 -11.48 5.58 -9.60
N GLU A 24 -12.12 5.69 -8.43
CA GLU A 24 -11.43 5.77 -7.15
C GLU A 24 -11.48 4.42 -6.44
N LEU A 25 -10.32 3.95 -5.97
CA LEU A 25 -10.27 2.75 -5.14
C LEU A 25 -10.62 3.12 -3.70
N PRO A 26 -11.35 2.25 -2.97
CA PRO A 26 -11.76 2.55 -1.60
C PRO A 26 -10.58 2.70 -0.63
N ASP A 27 -9.42 2.12 -0.95
CA ASP A 27 -8.17 2.22 -0.17
C ASP A 27 -7.33 3.47 -0.50
N HIS A 28 -7.84 4.39 -1.32
CA HIS A 28 -7.18 5.66 -1.61
C HIS A 28 -7.17 6.56 -0.36
N LEU A 29 -5.97 6.88 0.15
CA LEU A 29 -5.82 7.60 1.42
C LEU A 29 -6.56 8.96 1.48
N PRO A 30 -6.52 9.84 0.45
CA PRO A 30 -7.29 11.08 0.45
C PRO A 30 -8.80 10.87 0.65
N LEU A 31 -9.35 9.84 0.01
CA LEU A 31 -10.77 9.47 0.15
C LEU A 31 -11.07 8.99 1.57
N TYR A 32 -10.21 8.15 2.15
CA TYR A 32 -10.36 7.72 3.54
C TYR A 32 -10.29 8.91 4.51
N LEU A 33 -9.42 9.89 4.27
CA LEU A 33 -9.34 11.10 5.09
C LEU A 33 -10.59 11.98 4.94
N GLU A 34 -11.18 12.06 3.75
CA GLU A 34 -12.46 12.74 3.53
C GLU A 34 -13.59 12.06 4.31
N TYR A 35 -13.63 10.73 4.30
CA TYR A 35 -14.53 9.95 5.14
C TYR A 35 -14.36 10.29 6.63
N LEU A 36 -13.13 10.23 7.15
CA LEU A 36 -12.85 10.55 8.56
C LEU A 36 -13.24 11.98 8.92
N ALA A 37 -13.13 12.94 7.99
CA ALA A 37 -13.51 14.33 8.22
C ALA A 37 -15.02 14.53 8.43
N GLN A 38 -15.85 13.57 8.01
CA GLN A 38 -17.31 13.61 8.22
C GLN A 38 -17.73 12.99 9.56
N LEU A 39 -16.84 12.24 10.22
CA LEU A 39 -17.12 11.58 11.48
C LEU A 39 -16.98 12.53 12.69
N PRO A 40 -17.61 12.20 13.83
CA PRO A 40 -17.29 12.84 15.10
C PRO A 40 -15.79 12.75 15.40
N LYS A 41 -15.23 13.80 16.00
CA LYS A 41 -13.78 13.92 16.25
C LYS A 41 -13.15 12.69 16.89
N SER A 42 -13.84 12.03 17.83
CA SER A 42 -13.33 10.82 18.50
C SER A 42 -13.17 9.65 17.55
N GLU A 43 -14.14 9.44 16.64
CA GLU A 43 -14.12 8.36 15.65
C GLU A 43 -13.10 8.65 14.56
N ALA A 44 -13.01 9.90 14.10
CA ALA A 44 -12.00 10.35 13.14
C ALA A 44 -10.57 10.10 13.65
N LEU A 45 -10.33 10.41 14.94
CA LEU A 45 -9.05 10.11 15.59
C LEU A 45 -8.81 8.61 15.72
N GLY A 46 -9.83 7.83 16.07
CA GLY A 46 -9.74 6.36 16.11
C GLY A 46 -9.31 5.77 14.76
N GLY A 47 -9.97 6.17 13.66
CA GLY A 47 -9.60 5.71 12.32
C GLY A 47 -8.18 6.12 11.92
N LEU A 48 -7.73 7.33 12.28
CA LEU A 48 -6.34 7.74 12.07
C LEU A 48 -5.34 6.90 12.88
N GLN A 49 -5.71 6.48 14.09
CA GLN A 49 -4.89 5.60 14.93
C GLN A 49 -4.77 4.20 14.32
N ASP A 50 -5.87 3.66 13.77
CA ASP A 50 -5.91 2.34 13.15
C ASP A 50 -4.96 2.24 11.96
N ILE A 51 -4.88 3.30 11.13
CA ILE A 51 -3.98 3.35 9.97
C ILE A 51 -2.58 3.91 10.29
N ALA A 52 -2.32 4.35 11.52
CA ALA A 52 -1.06 4.99 11.90
C ALA A 52 0.20 4.15 11.57
N PRO A 53 0.22 2.81 11.70
CA PRO A 53 1.36 2.00 11.27
C PRO A 53 1.69 2.14 9.78
N ILE A 54 0.66 2.23 8.92
CA ILE A 54 0.82 2.40 7.48
C ILE A 54 1.30 3.82 7.17
N LEU A 55 0.72 4.84 7.85
CA LEU A 55 1.16 6.23 7.70
C LEU A 55 2.62 6.42 8.11
N ALA A 56 3.08 5.75 9.16
CA ALA A 56 4.48 5.78 9.60
C ALA A 56 5.43 5.15 8.57
N LEU A 57 5.04 4.01 7.99
CA LEU A 57 5.80 3.37 6.93
C LEU A 57 5.91 4.27 5.69
N LEU A 58 4.80 4.86 5.25
CA LEU A 58 4.78 5.79 4.12
C LEU A 58 5.61 7.04 4.40
N SER A 59 5.49 7.63 5.60
CA SER A 59 6.28 8.79 6.01
C SER A 59 7.78 8.50 5.92
N ALA A 60 8.23 7.39 6.50
CA ALA A 60 9.64 7.04 6.53
C ALA A 60 10.19 6.69 5.13
N ARG A 61 9.41 6.01 4.27
CA ARG A 61 9.79 5.80 2.85
C ARG A 61 9.91 7.12 2.09
N LEU A 62 8.98 8.06 2.32
CA LEU A 62 9.02 9.38 1.69
C LEU A 62 10.22 10.21 2.18
N GLN A 63 10.59 10.11 3.46
CA GLN A 63 11.79 10.75 4.02
C GLN A 63 13.08 10.21 3.39
N GLN A 64 13.20 8.89 3.22
CA GLN A 64 14.35 8.29 2.53
C GLN A 64 14.50 8.77 1.09
N ARG A 65 13.39 9.17 0.47
CA ARG A 65 13.34 9.71 -0.90
C ARG A 65 13.46 11.25 -0.93
N ASP A 66 13.70 11.91 0.20
CA ASP A 66 13.72 13.37 0.35
C ASP A 66 12.46 14.06 -0.22
N SER A 67 11.31 13.40 -0.08
CA SER A 67 10.04 13.91 -0.59
C SER A 67 9.43 14.91 0.39
N ARG A 68 9.06 16.09 -0.11
CA ARG A 68 8.38 17.12 0.68
C ARG A 68 7.03 16.67 1.25
N TYR A 69 6.41 15.67 0.63
CA TYR A 69 5.13 15.11 1.10
C TYR A 69 5.27 14.34 2.42
N ALA A 70 6.48 13.93 2.83
CA ALA A 70 6.71 13.29 4.12
C ALA A 70 6.16 14.11 5.30
N VAL A 71 6.21 15.44 5.21
CA VAL A 71 5.71 16.36 6.24
C VAL A 71 4.21 16.21 6.47
N LEU A 72 3.43 15.87 5.43
CA LEU A 72 1.99 15.65 5.57
C LEU A 72 1.69 14.42 6.42
N PHE A 73 2.45 13.34 6.21
CA PHE A 73 2.27 12.10 6.98
C PHE A 73 2.73 12.25 8.42
N ASP A 74 3.82 12.99 8.67
CA ASP A 74 4.25 13.37 10.02
C ASP A 74 3.16 14.17 10.76
N LEU A 75 2.49 15.11 10.06
CA LEU A 75 1.36 15.84 10.64
C LEU A 75 0.18 14.91 10.98
N LEU A 76 -0.19 13.99 10.08
CA LEU A 76 -1.28 13.03 10.33
C LEU A 76 -0.98 12.15 11.55
N LEU A 77 0.25 11.68 11.70
CA LEU A 77 0.68 10.89 12.87
C LEU A 77 0.61 11.69 14.17
N LYS A 78 1.03 12.96 14.14
CA LYS A 78 0.90 13.87 15.28
C LYS A 78 -0.56 14.12 15.66
N LEU A 79 -1.45 14.24 14.67
CA LEU A 79 -2.89 14.38 14.91
C LEU A 79 -3.50 13.11 15.51
N ALA A 80 -3.07 11.93 15.05
CA ALA A 80 -3.50 10.64 15.60
C ALA A 80 -3.05 10.45 17.06
N ASN A 81 -2.04 11.20 17.52
CA ASN A 81 -1.46 11.11 18.85
C ASN A 81 -1.03 9.68 19.23
N THR A 82 -0.54 8.93 18.23
CA THR A 82 -0.04 7.56 18.41
C THR A 82 1.45 7.57 18.71
N VAL A 83 1.84 6.73 19.68
CA VAL A 83 3.26 6.42 19.90
C VAL A 83 3.62 5.28 18.96
N ILE A 84 4.19 5.62 17.80
CA ILE A 84 4.74 4.63 16.87
C ILE A 84 6.18 4.33 17.28
N ASP A 85 6.52 3.04 17.36
CA ASP A 85 7.89 2.56 17.54
C ASP A 85 8.68 2.78 16.25
N SER A 86 9.47 3.86 16.22
CA SER A 86 10.28 4.26 15.06
C SER A 86 11.31 3.20 14.67
N ASP A 87 11.79 2.42 15.63
CA ASP A 87 12.86 1.46 15.40
C ASP A 87 12.34 0.25 14.61
N LYS A 88 11.12 -0.20 14.92
CA LYS A 88 10.44 -1.24 14.12
C LYS A 88 10.10 -0.79 12.71
N VAL A 89 9.75 0.48 12.53
CA VAL A 89 9.50 1.05 11.20
C VAL A 89 10.81 1.11 10.40
N ALA A 90 11.89 1.56 11.03
CA ALA A 90 13.22 1.61 10.40
C ALA A 90 13.74 0.22 10.01
N GLU A 91 13.56 -0.79 10.88
CA GLU A 91 13.95 -2.18 10.59
C GLU A 91 13.18 -2.75 9.39
N LYS A 92 11.87 -2.49 9.31
CA LYS A 92 11.04 -2.92 8.16
C LYS A 92 11.53 -2.32 6.85
N ILE A 93 11.86 -1.03 6.85
CA ILE A 93 12.29 -0.33 5.63
C ILE A 93 13.71 -0.72 5.25
N ALA A 94 14.60 -0.95 6.22
CA ALA A 94 15.97 -1.39 5.96
C ALA A 94 16.05 -2.73 5.21
N ASN A 95 15.04 -3.59 5.41
CA ASN A 95 14.93 -4.88 4.73
C ASN A 95 14.21 -4.81 3.37
N GLU A 96 13.68 -3.65 2.98
CA GLU A 96 12.99 -3.47 1.70
C GLU A 96 13.94 -2.98 0.61
N ALA A 97 13.88 -3.65 -0.56
CA ALA A 97 14.55 -3.17 -1.75
C ALA A 97 13.85 -1.92 -2.30
N ARG A 98 14.64 -1.01 -2.85
CA ARG A 98 14.15 0.22 -3.45
C ARG A 98 13.38 -0.07 -4.76
N ASP A 99 12.08 0.24 -4.76
CA ASP A 99 11.12 -0.11 -5.83
C ASP A 99 10.74 1.06 -6.77
N ASP A 100 11.22 2.27 -6.50
CA ASP A 100 10.89 3.50 -7.23
C ASP A 100 11.88 3.86 -8.35
N THR A 101 12.83 2.97 -8.67
CA THR A 101 13.73 3.19 -9.81
C THR A 101 13.02 2.87 -11.12
N PRO A 102 13.32 3.57 -12.24
CA PRO A 102 12.75 3.23 -13.54
C PRO A 102 12.89 1.75 -13.88
N GLN A 103 14.01 1.13 -13.54
CA GLN A 103 14.26 -0.29 -13.77
C GLN A 103 13.40 -1.21 -12.92
N ALA A 104 13.12 -0.84 -11.66
CA ALA A 104 12.22 -1.60 -10.79
C ALA A 104 10.76 -1.46 -11.26
N LEU A 105 10.37 -0.27 -11.69
CA LEU A 105 9.07 -0.03 -12.32
C LEU A 105 8.97 -0.82 -13.63
N ASP A 106 9.92 -0.69 -14.55
CA ASP A 106 9.94 -1.43 -15.81
C ASP A 106 9.84 -2.95 -15.58
N ALA A 107 10.52 -3.50 -14.56
CA ALA A 107 10.43 -4.92 -14.22
C ALA A 107 9.02 -5.35 -13.78
N VAL A 108 8.36 -4.58 -12.89
CA VAL A 108 6.98 -4.88 -12.45
C VAL A 108 6.00 -4.74 -13.62
N TRP A 109 6.18 -3.72 -14.46
CA TRP A 109 5.31 -3.45 -15.60
C TRP A 109 5.51 -4.46 -16.75
N GLU A 110 6.72 -5.00 -16.97
CA GLU A 110 6.96 -6.09 -17.92
C GLU A 110 6.31 -7.41 -17.47
N GLU A 111 6.26 -7.68 -16.16
CA GLU A 111 5.60 -8.85 -15.59
C GLU A 111 4.06 -8.77 -15.66
N GLU A 112 3.50 -7.55 -15.62
CA GLU A 112 2.06 -7.29 -15.68
C GLU A 112 1.53 -7.04 -17.10
N GLN A 113 2.40 -6.84 -18.10
CA GLN A 113 2.01 -6.78 -19.51
C GLN A 113 1.41 -8.12 -19.94
N VAL A 114 0.10 -8.19 -19.85
CA VAL A 114 -0.73 -9.33 -20.25
C VAL A 114 -0.35 -9.78 -21.66
N LYS A 115 -0.08 -11.09 -21.78
CA LYS A 115 -0.03 -11.84 -23.04
C LYS A 115 -1.36 -11.72 -23.78
N PHE A 116 -1.51 -10.68 -24.59
CA PHE A 116 -2.45 -10.68 -25.70
C PHE A 116 -1.68 -11.19 -26.93
N PHE A 117 -2.13 -12.31 -27.51
CA PHE A 117 -1.54 -13.10 -28.60
C PHE A 117 -0.55 -14.20 -28.21
N ALA A 118 -1.05 -15.44 -28.15
CA ALA A 118 -0.51 -16.55 -28.95
C ALA A 118 -1.45 -17.77 -28.84
N ASP A 119 -2.48 -17.79 -29.70
CA ASP A 119 -2.80 -19.06 -30.35
C ASP A 119 -1.63 -19.36 -31.32
N GLN A 120 -1.16 -20.61 -31.29
CA GLN A 120 -0.16 -21.23 -32.18
C GLN A 120 1.32 -20.80 -32.09
N GLY A 121 2.10 -21.66 -31.42
CA GLY A 121 3.33 -22.24 -31.98
C GLY A 121 4.63 -21.45 -31.85
N CYS A 122 5.54 -21.97 -31.00
CA CYS A 122 7.01 -22.08 -31.17
C CYS A 122 7.81 -21.68 -29.90
N GLY A 123 8.70 -22.58 -29.43
CA GLY A 123 9.94 -22.24 -28.70
C GLY A 123 9.95 -22.33 -27.15
N GLU A 124 9.97 -23.55 -26.58
CA GLU A 124 10.14 -23.76 -25.12
C GLU A 124 11.52 -23.35 -24.55
N SER A 125 12.50 -22.99 -25.39
CA SER A 125 13.88 -22.74 -24.96
C SER A 125 14.10 -21.38 -24.28
N GLU A 126 13.41 -20.32 -24.70
CA GLU A 126 13.64 -18.96 -24.18
C GLU A 126 13.01 -18.74 -22.79
N ILE A 127 11.93 -19.45 -22.48
CA ILE A 127 11.19 -19.36 -21.22
C ILE A 127 12.05 -19.82 -20.03
N SER A 128 12.85 -20.87 -20.21
CA SER A 128 13.67 -21.46 -19.15
C SER A 128 14.94 -20.65 -18.82
N ALA A 129 15.49 -19.93 -19.80
CA ALA A 129 16.65 -19.06 -19.62
C ALA A 129 16.25 -17.72 -18.97
N HIS A 130 15.02 -17.26 -19.24
CA HIS A 130 14.46 -16.06 -18.62
C HIS A 130 14.22 -16.27 -17.13
N GLN A 131 13.54 -17.36 -16.72
CA GLN A 131 13.25 -17.65 -15.30
C GLN A 131 14.49 -17.67 -14.38
N ARG A 132 15.67 -18.07 -14.87
CA ARG A 132 16.91 -18.08 -14.05
C ARG A 132 17.54 -16.70 -13.87
N ARG A 133 17.24 -15.71 -14.72
CA ARG A 133 17.75 -14.33 -14.59
C ARG A 133 16.97 -13.50 -13.57
N PHE A 134 15.72 -13.86 -13.30
CA PHE A 134 14.79 -13.12 -12.42
C PHE A 134 14.62 -13.74 -11.02
N ALA A 135 15.49 -14.68 -10.62
CA ALA A 135 15.46 -15.27 -9.28
C ALA A 135 15.74 -14.28 -8.12
N GLY A 136 16.02 -13.01 -8.44
CA GLY A 136 16.16 -11.91 -7.48
C GLY A 136 15.12 -10.78 -7.65
N ALA A 137 14.07 -10.99 -8.46
CA ALA A 137 13.02 -10.00 -8.67
C ALA A 137 12.18 -9.83 -7.40
N VAL A 138 11.91 -8.58 -7.02
CA VAL A 138 11.19 -8.18 -5.82
C VAL A 138 9.72 -8.51 -6.02
N ALA A 139 9.29 -9.68 -5.54
CA ALA A 139 7.88 -10.00 -5.48
C ALA A 139 7.16 -8.98 -4.57
N PRO A 140 6.01 -8.42 -4.98
CA PRO A 140 5.25 -7.49 -4.15
C PRO A 140 4.87 -8.19 -2.84
N GLN A 141 5.48 -7.76 -1.73
CA GLN A 141 5.18 -8.30 -0.42
C GLN A 141 3.89 -7.68 0.10
N TYR A 142 2.80 -8.43 0.02
CA TYR A 142 1.54 -8.06 0.66
C TYR A 142 1.68 -8.23 2.17
N LEU A 143 1.87 -7.12 2.89
CA LEU A 143 1.97 -7.08 4.34
C LEU A 143 0.66 -7.54 4.99
N ASN A 144 0.69 -8.72 5.63
CA ASN A 144 -0.33 -9.12 6.61
C ASN A 144 -0.05 -8.40 7.93
N ILE A 145 -0.86 -7.40 8.24
CA ILE A 145 -0.80 -6.72 9.54
C ILE A 145 -1.73 -7.47 10.48
N THR A 146 -1.26 -8.57 11.07
CA THR A 146 -1.96 -9.19 12.19
C THR A 146 -1.78 -8.30 13.42
N THR A 147 -2.81 -7.55 13.76
CA THR A 147 -2.99 -7.01 15.11
C THR A 147 -2.98 -8.18 16.08
N GLY A 148 -1.92 -8.28 16.89
CA GLY A 148 -1.75 -9.33 17.89
C GLY A 148 -2.86 -9.26 18.95
N GLY A 149 -3.92 -10.03 18.74
CA GLY A 149 -4.84 -10.43 19.79
C GLY A 149 -4.40 -11.79 20.33
N GLN A 150 -3.76 -11.78 21.50
CA GLN A 150 -3.62 -13.00 22.30
C GLN A 150 -4.98 -13.33 22.93
N HIS A 151 -5.46 -14.55 22.67
CA HIS A 151 -6.35 -15.28 23.57
C HIS A 151 -5.68 -16.60 23.95
#